data_AF-A0A9P3A495-F1
#
_entry.id   AF-A0A9P3A495-F1
#
_cell.length_a   1.000
_cell.length_b   1.000
_cell.length_c   1.000
_cell.angle_alpha   90.00
_cell.angle_beta   90.00
_cell.angle_gamma   90.00
#
_symmetry.space_group_name_H-M   'P 1'
#
loop_
_entity.id
_entity.type
_entity.pdbx_description
1 polymer ?
#
loop_
_entity_poly.entity_id
_entity_poly.type
_entity_poly.pdbx_seq_one_letter_code
_entity_poly.pdbx_strand_id
1 'polypeptide(L)'
;PWAAVNLNFLPIKLSGLGILSFKTCAPLAFAAASEASDTLLAPLLDQDINTANQTVLSQRERCQEAFLATRDSLLESLDPHSVKSVIEASSLLRRKWLDFDVSAALHARTLLPGAATHCRHCGVQNQLGHDKICHRRAPWTMARHEQAKRAVGTALATVEGVQVHLEPFITGTQRRNDIRITGSAAIGLSSEDLDSTIVSLASLDSQTVTLPLATTEDEKNRQNRPFRPFILSLGGMMETDARDALKLWKSIMSGGVYSLLVRRLSLGLVRAERAASSHK
;
A
#
# COMPACT_ATOMS: atom_id res chain seq x y z
N PRO A 1 -10.44 0.85 -22.79
CA PRO A 1 -10.19 -0.59 -23.06
C PRO A 1 -8.70 -0.98 -23.19
N TRP A 2 -7.81 -0.04 -23.54
CA TRP A 2 -6.39 -0.30 -23.83
C TRP A 2 -5.46 -0.24 -22.59
N ALA A 3 -5.88 0.42 -21.50
CA ALA A 3 -5.10 0.49 -20.26
C ALA A 3 -5.02 -0.85 -19.49
N ALA A 4 -5.97 -1.77 -19.72
CA ALA A 4 -6.03 -3.07 -19.04
C ALA A 4 -4.88 -4.01 -19.44
N VAL A 5 -4.24 -3.78 -20.59
CA VAL A 5 -3.19 -4.68 -21.11
C VAL A 5 -1.86 -4.47 -20.39
N ASN A 6 -1.57 -3.27 -19.86
CA ASN A 6 -0.23 -2.94 -19.36
C ASN A 6 0.04 -3.29 -17.88
N LEU A 7 -1.00 -3.35 -17.04
CA LEU A 7 -0.83 -3.69 -15.61
C LEU A 7 -0.41 -5.15 -15.38
N ASN A 8 -0.72 -6.06 -16.31
CA ASN A 8 -0.31 -7.46 -16.19
C ASN A 8 1.22 -7.61 -16.19
N PHE A 9 1.93 -6.74 -16.90
CA PHE A 9 3.38 -6.80 -17.09
C PHE A 9 4.18 -6.25 -15.91
N LEU A 10 3.55 -5.52 -14.98
CA LEU A 10 4.24 -4.97 -13.82
C LEU A 10 4.26 -5.96 -12.67
N PRO A 11 5.31 -6.07 -11.85
CA PRO A 11 5.29 -6.91 -10.66
C PRO A 11 4.28 -6.40 -9.64
N ILE A 12 3.90 -7.26 -8.70
CA ILE A 12 3.04 -6.91 -7.56
C ILE A 12 3.53 -5.65 -6.83
N LYS A 13 4.86 -5.46 -6.75
CA LYS A 13 5.47 -4.27 -6.14
C LYS A 13 5.19 -2.97 -6.92
N LEU A 14 4.87 -3.06 -8.20
CA LEU A 14 4.57 -1.94 -9.08
C LEU A 14 3.10 -1.99 -9.53
N SER A 15 2.20 -2.53 -8.69
CA SER A 15 0.75 -2.60 -8.93
C SER A 15 0.28 -3.62 -9.99
N GLY A 16 1.13 -4.53 -10.47
CA GLY A 16 0.72 -5.51 -11.47
C GLY A 16 0.71 -6.96 -11.00
N LEU A 17 0.79 -7.90 -11.97
CA LEU A 17 0.81 -9.35 -11.76
C LEU A 17 2.20 -10.00 -11.90
N GLY A 18 3.15 -9.30 -12.49
CA GLY A 18 4.55 -9.71 -12.64
C GLY A 18 4.82 -10.58 -13.85
N ILE A 19 3.94 -10.52 -14.85
CA ILE A 19 4.00 -11.39 -16.01
C ILE A 19 4.62 -10.60 -17.15
N LEU A 20 5.95 -10.58 -17.28
CA LEU A 20 6.60 -9.97 -18.46
C LEU A 20 6.24 -10.72 -19.73
N SER A 21 6.28 -10.00 -20.85
CA SER A 21 6.24 -10.65 -22.16
C SER A 21 7.45 -11.58 -22.30
N PHE A 22 7.24 -12.73 -22.95
CA PHE A 22 8.32 -13.66 -23.25
C PHE A 22 9.47 -12.98 -24.01
N LYS A 23 9.15 -12.10 -24.98
CA LYS A 23 10.13 -11.35 -25.78
C LYS A 23 11.08 -10.52 -24.92
N THR A 24 10.59 -9.94 -23.82
CA THR A 24 11.39 -9.14 -22.90
C THR A 24 12.15 -10.01 -21.91
N CYS A 25 11.51 -11.06 -21.39
CA CYS A 25 12.04 -11.87 -20.30
C CYS A 25 13.09 -12.90 -20.76
N ALA A 26 12.88 -13.53 -21.92
CA ALA A 26 13.73 -14.60 -22.44
C ALA A 26 15.21 -14.23 -22.62
N PRO A 27 15.58 -13.10 -23.27
CA PRO A 27 16.99 -12.75 -23.43
C PRO A 27 17.67 -12.46 -22.09
N LEU A 28 16.95 -11.84 -21.14
CA LEU A 28 17.47 -11.53 -19.80
C LEU A 28 17.65 -12.80 -18.96
N ALA A 29 16.73 -13.76 -19.09
CA ALA A 29 16.83 -15.08 -18.45
C ALA A 29 18.01 -15.87 -19.01
N PHE A 30 18.21 -15.86 -20.33
CA PHE A 30 19.32 -16.51 -20.98
C PHE A 30 20.68 -15.93 -20.52
N ALA A 31 20.82 -14.60 -20.49
CA ALA A 31 22.03 -13.95 -20.01
C ALA A 31 22.34 -14.28 -18.54
N ALA A 32 21.32 -14.26 -17.66
CA ALA A 32 21.48 -14.65 -16.26
C ALA A 32 21.91 -16.11 -16.11
N ALA A 33 21.31 -17.02 -16.89
CA ALA A 33 21.66 -18.44 -16.86
C ALA A 33 23.07 -18.71 -17.40
N SER A 34 23.47 -18.02 -18.48
CA SER A 34 24.82 -18.13 -19.05
C SER A 34 25.87 -17.69 -18.04
N GLU A 35 25.76 -16.48 -17.49
CA GLU A 35 26.75 -15.95 -16.55
C GLU A 35 26.81 -16.75 -15.24
N ALA A 36 25.66 -17.26 -14.76
CA ALA A 36 25.63 -18.16 -13.61
C ALA A 36 26.32 -19.50 -13.91
N SER A 37 26.16 -20.02 -15.13
CA SER A 37 26.83 -21.26 -15.56
C SER A 37 28.34 -21.05 -15.70
N ASP A 38 28.75 -19.95 -16.33
CA ASP A 38 30.16 -19.59 -16.51
C ASP A 38 30.86 -19.45 -15.15
N THR A 39 30.21 -18.79 -14.19
CA THR A 39 30.73 -18.63 -12.83
C THR A 39 30.83 -19.96 -12.08
N LEU A 40 29.87 -20.88 -12.29
CA LEU A 40 29.88 -22.20 -11.66
C LEU A 40 30.96 -23.11 -12.26
N LEU A 41 31.17 -23.03 -13.58
CA LEU A 41 32.10 -23.88 -14.32
C LEU A 41 33.55 -23.36 -14.30
N ALA A 42 33.77 -22.06 -14.10
CA ALA A 42 35.11 -21.46 -14.13
C ALA A 42 36.14 -22.15 -13.21
N PRO A 43 35.82 -22.50 -11.93
CA PRO A 43 36.76 -23.20 -11.05
C PRO A 43 37.02 -24.65 -11.46
N LEU A 44 36.11 -25.27 -12.21
CA LEU A 44 36.23 -26.66 -12.67
C LEU A 44 37.05 -26.78 -13.96
N LEU A 45 37.20 -25.68 -14.69
CA LEU A 45 37.86 -25.63 -15.99
C LEU A 45 39.26 -25.01 -15.94
N ASP A 46 39.81 -24.75 -14.74
CA ASP A 46 41.10 -24.05 -14.52
C ASP A 46 41.22 -22.75 -15.33
N GLN A 47 40.10 -22.05 -15.53
CA GLN A 47 40.11 -20.75 -16.18
C GLN A 47 40.44 -19.68 -15.14
N ASP A 48 41.61 -19.04 -15.28
CA ASP A 48 42.01 -17.82 -14.56
C ASP A 48 41.14 -16.66 -15.06
N ILE A 49 39.85 -16.71 -14.76
CA ILE A 49 38.97 -15.61 -15.07
C ILE A 49 39.14 -14.59 -13.95
N ASN A 50 39.69 -13.43 -14.30
CA ASN A 50 39.63 -12.20 -13.50
C ASN A 50 38.16 -11.75 -13.16
N THR A 51 37.14 -12.61 -13.35
CA THR A 51 35.72 -12.41 -13.01
C THR A 51 35.40 -12.61 -11.53
N ALA A 52 36.38 -12.85 -10.66
CA ALA A 52 36.14 -12.93 -9.21
C ALA A 52 35.41 -11.70 -8.62
N ASN A 53 35.36 -10.57 -9.35
CA ASN A 53 34.67 -9.35 -8.96
C ASN A 53 33.43 -8.99 -9.80
N GLN A 54 33.01 -9.80 -10.79
CA GLN A 54 31.75 -9.53 -11.50
C GLN A 54 30.58 -10.15 -10.75
N THR A 55 29.74 -9.29 -10.17
CA THR A 55 28.49 -9.71 -9.53
C THR A 55 27.53 -10.29 -10.57
N VAL A 56 27.34 -11.60 -10.58
CA VAL A 56 26.33 -12.26 -11.41
C VAL A 56 24.95 -11.77 -11.02
N LEU A 57 24.29 -11.06 -11.93
CA LEU A 57 22.92 -10.59 -11.71
C LEU A 57 21.92 -11.69 -12.03
N SER A 58 20.99 -11.92 -11.10
CA SER A 58 19.85 -12.80 -11.32
C SER A 58 18.93 -12.28 -12.42
N GLN A 59 18.14 -13.17 -13.04
CA GLN A 59 17.10 -12.78 -14.00
C GLN A 59 16.21 -11.68 -13.45
N ARG A 60 15.84 -11.76 -12.16
CA ARG A 60 14.99 -10.78 -11.50
C ARG A 60 15.63 -9.39 -11.47
N GLU A 61 16.92 -9.30 -11.17
CA GLU A 61 17.66 -8.04 -11.13
C GLU A 61 17.79 -7.45 -12.54
N ARG A 62 18.05 -8.28 -13.54
CA ARG A 62 18.11 -7.85 -14.94
C ARG A 62 16.76 -7.32 -15.45
N CYS A 63 15.66 -8.00 -15.10
CA CYS A 63 14.32 -7.57 -15.47
C CYS A 63 13.86 -6.30 -14.73
N GLN A 64 14.55 -5.87 -13.68
CA GLN A 64 14.11 -4.75 -12.83
C GLN A 64 14.01 -3.44 -13.62
N GLU A 65 14.96 -3.17 -14.50
CA GLU A 65 14.96 -1.97 -15.35
C GLU A 65 13.78 -1.99 -16.34
N ALA A 66 13.56 -3.12 -17.01
CA ALA A 66 12.42 -3.30 -17.92
C ALA A 66 11.07 -3.09 -17.22
N PHE A 67 10.95 -3.56 -15.97
CA PHE A 67 9.75 -3.34 -15.16
C PHE A 67 9.53 -1.87 -14.78
N LEU A 68 10.60 -1.13 -14.46
CA LEU A 68 10.51 0.30 -14.14
C LEU A 68 10.16 1.11 -15.38
N ALA A 69 10.82 0.86 -16.51
CA ALA A 69 10.52 1.53 -17.78
C ALA A 69 9.06 1.28 -18.22
N THR A 70 8.57 0.05 -18.10
CA THR A 70 7.17 -0.30 -18.40
C THR A 70 6.20 0.46 -17.48
N ARG A 71 6.56 0.63 -16.20
CA ARG A 71 5.72 1.35 -15.24
C ARG A 71 5.66 2.84 -15.59
N ASP A 72 6.81 3.44 -15.85
CA ASP A 72 6.89 4.87 -16.07
C ASP A 72 6.15 5.26 -17.36
N SER A 73 6.35 4.49 -18.44
CA SER A 73 5.56 4.61 -19.67
C SER A 73 4.06 4.40 -19.46
N LEU A 74 3.65 3.46 -18.59
CA LEU A 74 2.25 3.29 -18.22
C LEU A 74 1.72 4.53 -17.50
N LEU A 75 2.42 5.03 -16.48
CA LEU A 75 1.97 6.18 -15.70
C LEU A 75 1.85 7.45 -16.55
N GLU A 76 2.74 7.66 -17.52
CA GLU A 76 2.67 8.76 -18.49
C GLU A 76 1.43 8.70 -19.39
N SER A 77 0.95 7.49 -19.69
CA SER A 77 -0.22 7.28 -20.55
C SER A 77 -1.58 7.42 -19.84
N LEU A 78 -1.57 7.46 -18.50
CA LEU A 78 -2.78 7.42 -17.69
C LEU A 78 -3.21 8.82 -17.24
N ASP A 79 -4.52 8.99 -17.05
CA ASP A 79 -5.04 10.19 -16.40
C ASP A 79 -4.61 10.26 -14.91
N PRO A 80 -4.56 11.45 -14.29
CA PRO A 80 -4.09 11.61 -12.91
C PRO A 80 -4.83 10.75 -11.87
N HIS A 81 -6.11 10.46 -12.09
CA HIS A 81 -6.92 9.65 -11.18
C HIS A 81 -6.56 8.16 -11.30
N SER A 82 -6.35 7.68 -12.52
CA SER A 82 -5.84 6.34 -12.80
C SER A 82 -4.42 6.16 -12.26
N VAL A 83 -3.54 7.14 -12.42
CA VAL A 83 -2.19 7.15 -11.81
C VAL A 83 -2.27 6.98 -10.29
N LYS A 84 -3.10 7.77 -9.60
CA LYS A 84 -3.30 7.64 -8.14
C LYS A 84 -3.78 6.25 -7.77
N SER A 85 -4.70 5.67 -8.54
CA SER A 85 -5.20 4.31 -8.31
C SER A 85 -4.12 3.23 -8.48
N VAL A 86 -3.24 3.36 -9.47
CA VAL A 86 -2.10 2.46 -9.68
C VAL A 86 -1.10 2.59 -8.51
N ILE A 87 -0.77 3.81 -8.10
CA ILE A 87 0.13 4.04 -6.97
C ILE A 87 -0.48 3.46 -5.68
N GLU A 88 -1.79 3.67 -5.44
CA GLU A 88 -2.53 3.06 -4.33
C GLU A 88 -2.46 1.54 -4.35
N ALA A 89 -2.74 0.92 -5.50
CA ALA A 89 -2.72 -0.53 -5.66
C ALA A 89 -1.32 -1.14 -5.56
N SER A 90 -0.27 -0.31 -5.71
CA SER A 90 1.10 -0.65 -5.38
C SER A 90 1.41 -0.57 -3.87
N SER A 91 0.53 -0.12 -2.98
CA SER A 91 0.87 0.05 -1.56
C SER A 91 1.27 -1.25 -0.86
N LEU A 92 2.13 -1.18 0.16
CA LEU A 92 2.58 -2.37 0.92
C LEU A 92 1.40 -3.13 1.53
N LEU A 93 0.41 -2.42 2.04
CA LEU A 93 -0.81 -3.01 2.59
C LEU A 93 -1.56 -3.76 1.49
N ARG A 94 -1.68 -3.21 0.28
CA ARG A 94 -2.30 -3.90 -0.85
C ARG A 94 -1.46 -4.98 -1.51
N ARG A 95 -0.27 -5.31 -1.05
CA ARG A 95 0.52 -6.45 -1.56
C ARG A 95 0.35 -7.72 -0.73
N LYS A 96 -0.27 -7.65 0.45
CA LYS A 96 -0.46 -8.81 1.34
C LYS A 96 -1.91 -9.27 1.32
N TRP A 97 -2.17 -10.38 0.61
CA TRP A 97 -3.50 -10.96 0.45
C TRP A 97 -3.61 -12.31 1.14
N LEU A 98 -4.85 -12.72 1.41
CA LEU A 98 -5.26 -14.09 1.70
C LEU A 98 -5.98 -14.63 0.44
N ASP A 99 -6.01 -15.94 0.24
CA ASP A 99 -6.50 -16.58 -1.00
C ASP A 99 -7.90 -16.14 -1.39
N PHE A 100 -8.79 -15.97 -0.40
CA PHE A 100 -10.15 -15.54 -0.68
C PHE A 100 -10.19 -14.11 -1.21
N ASP A 101 -9.21 -13.22 -0.93
CA ASP A 101 -9.17 -11.78 -1.26
C ASP A 101 -8.56 -11.40 -2.62
N VAL A 102 -7.99 -12.37 -3.31
CA VAL A 102 -7.26 -12.17 -4.57
C VAL A 102 -8.14 -11.51 -5.64
N SER A 103 -9.40 -11.94 -5.81
CA SER A 103 -10.27 -11.40 -6.88
C SER A 103 -10.53 -9.88 -6.77
N ALA A 104 -10.72 -9.33 -5.56
CA ALA A 104 -10.96 -7.89 -5.44
C ALA A 104 -9.67 -7.09 -5.57
N ALA A 105 -8.58 -7.65 -5.08
CA ALA A 105 -7.29 -7.03 -5.20
C ALA A 105 -6.79 -7.04 -6.67
N LEU A 106 -7.13 -8.08 -7.44
CA LEU A 106 -7.00 -8.11 -8.90
C LEU A 106 -7.91 -7.06 -9.55
N HIS A 107 -9.19 -6.99 -9.17
CA HIS A 107 -10.11 -6.00 -9.72
C HIS A 107 -9.58 -4.56 -9.56
N ALA A 108 -9.11 -4.21 -8.36
CA ALA A 108 -8.49 -2.93 -8.07
C ALA A 108 -7.22 -2.66 -8.91
N ARG A 109 -6.45 -3.71 -9.25
CA ARG A 109 -5.22 -3.61 -10.05
C ARG A 109 -5.45 -3.63 -11.55
N THR A 110 -6.60 -4.09 -12.02
CA THR A 110 -6.95 -4.07 -13.45
C THR A 110 -7.52 -2.73 -13.92
N LEU A 111 -7.69 -1.76 -13.00
CA LEU A 111 -8.35 -0.46 -13.24
C LEU A 111 -9.71 -0.59 -13.95
N LEU A 112 -10.40 -1.71 -13.74
CA LEU A 112 -11.68 -1.93 -14.38
C LEU A 112 -12.75 -1.08 -13.66
N PRO A 113 -13.53 -0.26 -14.39
CA PRO A 113 -14.71 0.35 -13.82
C PRO A 113 -15.72 -0.74 -13.41
N GLY A 114 -16.73 -0.37 -12.61
CA GLY A 114 -17.78 -1.31 -12.28
C GLY A 114 -18.53 -1.79 -13.53
N ALA A 115 -19.14 -2.97 -13.46
CA ALA A 115 -19.70 -3.67 -14.62
C ALA A 115 -20.81 -2.88 -15.36
N ALA A 116 -21.53 -2.01 -14.66
CA ALA A 116 -22.53 -1.12 -15.24
C ALA A 116 -21.90 0.23 -15.60
N THR A 117 -22.28 0.82 -16.74
CA THR A 117 -21.79 2.14 -17.18
C THR A 117 -22.22 3.29 -16.26
N HIS A 118 -23.31 3.10 -15.53
CA HIS A 118 -23.82 4.02 -14.51
C HIS A 118 -24.00 3.26 -13.19
N CYS A 119 -23.77 3.96 -12.09
CA CYS A 119 -23.94 3.41 -10.76
C CYS A 119 -25.41 3.13 -10.47
N ARG A 120 -25.73 1.90 -10.08
CA ARG A 120 -27.11 1.50 -9.75
C ARG A 120 -27.67 2.18 -8.49
N HIS A 121 -26.82 2.76 -7.65
CA HIS A 121 -27.25 3.43 -6.42
C HIS A 121 -27.53 4.92 -6.63
N CYS A 122 -26.65 5.64 -7.33
CA CYS A 122 -26.76 7.09 -7.51
C CYS A 122 -26.99 7.57 -8.94
N GLY A 123 -26.96 6.69 -9.94
CA GLY A 123 -27.21 7.03 -11.34
C GLY A 123 -26.07 7.75 -12.06
N VAL A 124 -25.00 8.14 -11.36
CA VAL A 124 -23.82 8.79 -11.97
C VAL A 124 -23.00 7.79 -12.78
N GLN A 125 -22.27 8.27 -13.79
CA GLN A 125 -21.35 7.44 -14.58
C GLN A 125 -20.37 6.68 -13.66
N ASN A 126 -20.26 5.37 -13.89
CA ASN A 126 -19.49 4.47 -13.06
C ASN A 126 -18.02 4.45 -13.48
N GLN A 127 -17.32 5.52 -13.14
CA GLN A 127 -15.90 5.66 -13.38
C GLN A 127 -15.09 4.88 -12.32
N LEU A 128 -13.80 4.66 -12.59
CA LEU A 128 -12.91 4.01 -11.63
C LEU A 128 -12.99 4.72 -10.26
N GLY A 129 -13.04 3.96 -9.17
CA GLY A 129 -13.06 4.55 -7.81
C GLY A 129 -14.41 5.15 -7.39
N HIS A 130 -15.42 5.20 -8.27
CA HIS A 130 -16.77 5.68 -7.93
C HIS A 130 -17.36 4.98 -6.70
N ASP A 131 -17.12 3.68 -6.58
CA ASP A 131 -17.56 2.85 -5.46
C ASP A 131 -17.03 3.34 -4.09
N LYS A 132 -15.93 4.10 -4.08
CA LYS A 132 -15.30 4.66 -2.87
C LYS A 132 -15.95 5.98 -2.41
N ILE A 133 -16.66 6.69 -3.30
CA ILE A 133 -17.18 8.04 -3.06
C ILE A 133 -18.71 8.14 -3.18
N CYS A 134 -19.38 7.08 -3.62
CA CYS A 134 -20.83 7.09 -3.80
C CYS A 134 -21.57 7.27 -2.45
N HIS A 135 -22.19 8.43 -2.25
CA HIS A 135 -22.95 8.75 -1.03
C HIS A 135 -24.16 7.83 -0.78
N ARG A 136 -24.67 7.16 -1.81
CA ARG A 136 -25.82 6.24 -1.70
C ARG A 136 -25.41 4.79 -1.43
N ARG A 137 -24.11 4.50 -1.35
CA ARG A 137 -23.59 3.22 -0.86
C ARG A 137 -23.32 3.33 0.64
N ALA A 138 -23.28 2.18 1.31
CA ALA A 138 -22.90 2.13 2.72
C ALA A 138 -21.51 2.80 2.91
N PRO A 139 -21.38 3.74 3.85
CA PRO A 139 -20.13 4.45 4.08
C PRO A 139 -19.12 3.53 4.79
N TRP A 140 -18.36 2.78 4.00
CA TRP A 140 -17.35 1.86 4.54
C TRP A 140 -16.14 2.57 5.17
N THR A 141 -16.00 3.89 5.01
CA THR A 141 -14.90 4.68 5.60
C THR A 141 -14.85 4.54 7.12
N MET A 142 -16.00 4.61 7.80
CA MET A 142 -16.08 4.43 9.26
C MET A 142 -15.70 3.00 9.67
N ALA A 143 -16.22 1.98 8.97
CA ALA A 143 -15.86 0.60 9.25
C ALA A 143 -14.36 0.32 9.04
N ARG A 144 -13.75 0.92 8.01
CA ARG A 144 -12.30 0.84 7.76
C ARG A 144 -11.51 1.52 8.88
N HIS A 145 -11.95 2.70 9.31
CA HIS A 145 -11.32 3.46 10.39
C HIS A 145 -11.35 2.67 11.69
N GLU A 146 -12.52 2.17 12.08
CA GLU A 146 -12.68 1.31 13.25
C GLU A 146 -11.82 0.05 13.19
N GLN A 147 -11.76 -0.60 12.03
CA GLN A 147 -10.96 -1.80 11.86
C GLN A 147 -9.45 -1.49 11.94
N ALA A 148 -9.00 -0.40 11.34
CA ALA A 148 -7.60 0.03 11.41
C ALA A 148 -7.21 0.41 12.85
N LYS A 149 -8.03 1.22 13.51
CA LYS A 149 -7.88 1.63 14.91
C LYS A 149 -7.75 0.42 15.84
N ARG A 150 -8.68 -0.53 15.74
CA ARG A 150 -8.65 -1.77 16.54
C ARG A 150 -7.45 -2.65 16.22
N ALA A 151 -7.07 -2.77 14.95
CA ALA A 151 -5.92 -3.57 14.55
C ALA A 151 -4.61 -3.01 15.13
N VAL A 152 -4.40 -1.69 15.02
CA VAL A 152 -3.24 -0.99 15.58
C VAL A 152 -3.23 -1.11 17.09
N GLY A 153 -4.35 -0.80 17.76
CA GLY A 153 -4.42 -0.87 19.22
C GLY A 153 -4.19 -2.27 19.77
N THR A 154 -4.76 -3.31 19.14
CA THR A 154 -4.54 -4.70 19.53
C THR A 154 -3.06 -5.10 19.37
N ALA A 155 -2.40 -4.68 18.30
CA ALA A 155 -1.00 -5.02 18.07
C ALA A 155 -0.08 -4.32 19.08
N LEU A 156 -0.29 -3.04 19.33
CA LEU A 156 0.50 -2.26 20.29
C LEU A 156 0.32 -2.76 21.73
N ALA A 157 -0.87 -3.22 22.09
CA ALA A 157 -1.13 -3.79 23.41
C ALA A 157 -0.37 -5.10 23.69
N THR A 158 0.23 -5.73 22.66
CA THR A 158 1.07 -6.93 22.85
C THR A 158 2.53 -6.62 23.14
N VAL A 159 2.95 -5.34 23.03
CA VAL A 159 4.31 -4.92 23.34
C VAL A 159 4.44 -4.77 24.86
N GLU A 160 5.44 -5.42 25.44
CA GLU A 160 5.70 -5.35 26.88
C GLU A 160 5.98 -3.91 27.31
N GLY A 161 5.40 -3.48 28.43
CA GLY A 161 5.57 -2.10 28.94
C GLY A 161 4.78 -1.02 28.18
N VAL A 162 3.89 -1.40 27.25
CA VAL A 162 3.00 -0.48 26.54
C VAL A 162 1.56 -0.67 27.00
N GLN A 163 0.92 0.41 27.44
CA GLN A 163 -0.52 0.46 27.67
C GLN A 163 -1.19 1.17 26.51
N VAL A 164 -2.31 0.62 26.05
CA VAL A 164 -3.10 1.18 24.95
C VAL A 164 -4.52 1.38 25.42
N HIS A 165 -5.05 2.58 25.21
CA HIS A 165 -6.45 2.90 25.43
C HIS A 165 -7.09 3.33 24.10
N LEU A 166 -8.18 2.67 23.72
CA LEU A 166 -8.96 3.04 22.54
C LEU A 166 -10.02 4.06 22.93
N GLU A 167 -10.26 5.06 22.08
CA GLU A 167 -11.25 6.12 22.29
C GLU A 167 -11.14 6.91 23.61
N PRO A 168 -9.93 7.30 24.08
CA PRO A 168 -9.78 8.09 25.31
C PRO A 168 -10.40 9.47 25.15
N PHE A 169 -10.99 9.96 26.23
CA PHE A 169 -11.35 11.37 26.35
C PHE A 169 -10.09 12.23 26.44
N ILE A 170 -10.11 13.37 25.74
CA ILE A 170 -9.09 14.40 25.85
C ILE A 170 -9.46 15.29 27.04
N THR A 171 -8.60 15.32 28.06
CA THR A 171 -8.80 16.10 29.30
C THR A 171 -9.12 17.56 28.98
N GLY A 172 -10.21 18.08 29.56
CA GLY A 172 -10.64 19.46 29.33
C GLY A 172 -11.44 19.69 28.04
N THR A 173 -11.75 18.64 27.26
CA THR A 173 -12.61 18.75 26.07
C THR A 173 -13.67 17.64 26.05
N GLN A 174 -14.73 17.83 25.24
CA GLN A 174 -15.72 16.77 24.93
C GLN A 174 -15.29 15.89 23.74
N ARG A 175 -14.03 15.98 23.30
CA ARG A 175 -13.51 15.23 22.15
C ARG A 175 -12.87 13.91 22.58
N ARG A 176 -12.95 12.92 21.70
CA ARG A 176 -12.27 11.62 21.84
C ARG A 176 -11.15 11.53 20.83
N ASN A 177 -9.98 11.07 21.26
CA ASN A 177 -8.91 10.65 20.36
C ASN A 177 -9.10 9.19 19.99
N ASP A 178 -8.47 8.70 18.93
CA ASP A 178 -8.64 7.32 18.50
C ASP A 178 -7.89 6.32 19.39
N ILE A 179 -6.62 6.60 19.67
CA ILE A 179 -5.75 5.71 20.45
C ILE A 179 -4.86 6.56 21.35
N ARG A 180 -4.78 6.22 22.64
CA ARG A 180 -3.70 6.69 23.52
C ARG A 180 -2.74 5.56 23.77
N ILE A 181 -1.46 5.84 23.54
CA ILE A 181 -0.35 4.96 23.85
C ILE A 181 0.35 5.54 25.06
N THR A 182 0.57 4.72 26.07
CA THR A 182 1.42 5.04 27.21
C THR A 182 2.55 4.02 27.23
N GLY A 183 3.72 4.45 26.74
CA GLY A 183 4.93 3.63 26.66
C GLY A 183 6.09 4.21 27.47
N SER A 184 7.19 3.45 27.53
CA SER A 184 8.45 3.90 28.13
C SER A 184 9.42 4.38 27.05
N ALA A 185 10.13 5.48 27.33
CA ALA A 185 11.18 6.01 26.46
C ALA A 185 12.29 4.99 26.15
N ALA A 186 12.51 4.01 27.04
CA ALA A 186 13.47 2.92 26.84
C ALA A 186 13.10 1.98 25.67
N ILE A 187 11.82 1.92 25.29
CA ILE A 187 11.30 1.10 24.18
C ILE A 187 11.14 1.96 22.90
N GLY A 188 11.48 3.26 22.97
CA GLY A 188 11.34 4.21 21.88
C GLY A 188 9.90 4.63 21.59
N LEU A 189 8.93 4.26 22.46
CA LEU A 189 7.55 4.73 22.40
C LEU A 189 7.31 5.74 23.52
N SER A 190 7.19 7.02 23.15
CA SER A 190 6.69 8.05 24.06
C SER A 190 5.20 7.86 24.33
N SER A 191 4.72 8.38 25.46
CA SER A 191 3.27 8.50 25.66
C SER A 191 2.73 9.51 24.65
N GLU A 192 1.88 9.05 23.74
CA GLU A 192 1.33 9.86 22.65
C GLU A 192 -0.12 9.48 22.37
N ASP A 193 -0.91 10.47 21.95
CA ASP A 193 -2.25 10.25 21.41
C ASP A 193 -2.16 10.19 19.89
N LEU A 194 -2.73 9.16 19.28
CA LEU A 194 -2.85 9.00 17.84
C LEU A 194 -4.28 9.34 17.39
N ASP A 195 -4.35 10.03 16.26
CA ASP A 195 -5.60 10.28 15.53
C ASP A 195 -5.49 9.66 14.14
N SER A 196 -6.37 8.70 13.83
CA SER A 196 -6.30 7.93 12.59
C SER A 196 -7.28 8.47 11.55
N THR A 197 -6.81 8.70 10.33
CA THR A 197 -7.63 9.26 9.26
C THR A 197 -7.55 8.40 8.03
N ILE A 198 -8.71 8.05 7.46
CA ILE A 198 -8.80 7.31 6.19
C ILE A 198 -9.30 8.21 5.08
N VAL A 199 -8.45 8.44 4.07
CA VAL A 199 -8.71 9.38 2.97
C VAL A 199 -8.97 8.66 1.65
N SER A 200 -9.95 9.14 0.88
CA SER A 200 -10.20 8.70 -0.49
C SER A 200 -9.47 9.58 -1.49
N LEU A 201 -8.52 9.04 -2.25
CA LEU A 201 -7.86 9.80 -3.33
C LEU A 201 -8.74 10.01 -4.57
N ALA A 202 -9.94 9.40 -4.60
CA ALA A 202 -10.92 9.56 -5.66
C ALA A 202 -11.87 10.76 -5.44
N SER A 203 -11.84 11.40 -4.24
CA SER A 203 -12.66 12.58 -3.98
C SER A 203 -12.25 13.75 -4.89
N LEU A 204 -13.20 14.61 -5.26
CA LEU A 204 -12.96 15.80 -6.10
C LEU A 204 -11.82 16.67 -5.53
N ASP A 205 -11.80 16.83 -4.20
CA ASP A 205 -10.78 17.60 -3.47
C ASP A 205 -9.37 16.99 -3.57
N SER A 206 -9.28 15.68 -3.77
CA SER A 206 -8.01 14.97 -3.97
C SER A 206 -7.53 15.04 -5.41
N GLN A 207 -8.38 15.41 -6.39
CA GLN A 207 -8.02 15.40 -7.81
C GLN A 207 -7.15 16.60 -8.20
N THR A 208 -7.28 17.73 -7.51
CA THR A 208 -6.50 18.96 -7.72
C THR A 208 -5.13 18.96 -7.03
N VAL A 209 -4.90 18.03 -6.10
CA VAL A 209 -3.61 17.91 -5.37
C VAL A 209 -2.67 17.00 -6.16
N THR A 210 -1.61 17.57 -6.71
CA THR A 210 -0.46 16.85 -7.26
C THR A 210 0.30 16.18 -6.12
N LEU A 211 0.53 14.86 -6.18
CA LEU A 211 1.35 14.14 -5.20
C LEU A 211 2.79 14.72 -5.21
N PRO A 212 3.49 14.80 -4.08
CA PRO A 212 3.31 14.02 -2.87
C PRO A 212 2.18 14.58 -2.02
N LEU A 213 1.65 13.75 -1.12
CA LEU A 213 0.76 14.20 -0.06
C LEU A 213 1.54 15.22 0.80
N ALA A 214 1.64 16.47 0.32
CA ALA A 214 2.50 17.51 0.87
C ALA A 214 1.75 18.85 0.74
N THR A 215 1.22 19.31 1.88
CA THR A 215 1.77 20.44 2.64
C THR A 215 1.46 21.79 2.00
N THR A 216 0.25 22.28 2.22
CA THR A 216 0.05 23.73 2.24
C THR A 216 -0.57 24.09 3.60
N GLU A 217 0.14 24.95 4.32
CA GLU A 217 -0.24 25.62 5.59
C GLU A 217 -0.30 24.76 6.87
N ASP A 218 -0.53 23.45 6.75
CA ASP A 218 -0.81 22.60 7.91
C ASP A 218 0.44 22.15 8.71
N GLU A 219 1.64 22.16 8.13
CA GLU A 219 2.88 21.72 8.83
C GLU A 219 3.25 22.59 10.03
N LYS A 220 3.09 23.92 9.93
CA LYS A 220 3.33 24.84 11.06
C LYS A 220 2.33 24.62 12.19
N ASN A 221 1.15 24.09 11.87
CA ASN A 221 0.10 23.75 12.82
C ASN A 221 0.13 22.26 13.24
N ARG A 222 1.04 21.44 12.69
CA ARG A 222 1.24 20.02 13.05
C ARG A 222 2.13 19.86 14.29
N GLN A 223 3.15 20.72 14.42
CA GLN A 223 4.04 20.73 15.60
C GLN A 223 3.35 21.16 16.90
N ASN A 224 2.16 21.78 16.80
CA ASN A 224 1.40 22.28 17.94
C ASN A 224 0.14 21.44 18.25
N ARG A 225 -0.01 20.25 17.65
CA ARG A 225 -1.16 19.36 17.91
C ARG A 225 -0.86 18.48 19.12
N PRO A 226 -1.83 18.27 20.03
CA PRO A 226 -1.69 17.35 21.15
C PRO A 226 -1.73 15.86 20.72
N PHE A 227 -1.80 15.57 19.42
CA PHE A 227 -1.90 14.23 18.87
C PHE A 227 -1.08 14.09 17.58
N ARG A 228 -0.61 12.86 17.33
CA ARG A 228 0.15 12.48 16.14
C ARG A 228 -0.80 11.87 15.10
N PRO A 229 -0.87 12.43 13.87
CA PRO A 229 -1.75 11.92 12.83
C PRO A 229 -1.25 10.58 12.27
N PHE A 230 -2.17 9.64 12.05
CA PHE A 230 -1.94 8.36 11.40
C PHE A 230 -2.82 8.24 10.16
N ILE A 231 -2.33 8.77 9.03
CA ILE A 231 -3.11 8.90 7.80
C ILE A 231 -2.87 7.72 6.86
N LEU A 232 -3.96 7.06 6.47
CA LEU A 232 -4.01 5.99 5.49
C LEU A 232 -4.94 6.37 4.34
N SER A 233 -4.57 6.09 3.10
CA SER A 233 -5.54 6.15 2.01
C SER A 233 -6.42 4.90 1.97
N LEU A 234 -7.58 4.96 1.32
CA LEU A 234 -8.38 3.77 0.99
C LEU A 234 -7.55 2.73 0.20
N GLY A 235 -6.56 3.22 -0.54
CA GLY A 235 -5.50 2.48 -1.21
C GLY A 235 -4.46 1.80 -0.33
N GLY A 236 -4.36 2.17 0.95
CA GLY A 236 -3.26 1.78 1.82
C GLY A 236 -1.96 2.54 1.57
N MET A 237 -1.99 3.65 0.81
CA MET A 237 -0.91 4.62 0.85
C MET A 237 -0.85 5.27 2.22
N MET A 238 0.34 5.67 2.64
CA MET A 238 0.58 6.21 3.97
C MET A 238 1.46 7.45 3.85
N GLU A 239 1.13 8.45 4.67
CA GLU A 239 2.00 9.59 4.92
C GLU A 239 3.33 9.14 5.55
N THR A 240 4.34 10.00 5.52
CA THR A 240 5.67 9.75 6.10
C THR A 240 5.57 9.36 7.56
N ASP A 241 4.80 10.10 8.36
CA ASP A 241 4.71 9.88 9.81
C ASP A 241 4.10 8.52 10.15
N ALA A 242 3.05 8.13 9.42
CA ALA A 242 2.42 6.82 9.57
C ALA A 242 3.35 5.68 9.11
N ARG A 243 4.16 5.93 8.07
CA ARG A 243 5.17 4.96 7.58
C ARG A 243 6.29 4.77 8.60
N ASP A 244 6.76 5.85 9.20
CA ASP A 244 7.82 5.80 10.21
C ASP A 244 7.31 5.20 11.51
N ALA A 245 6.06 5.45 11.89
CA ALA A 245 5.38 4.72 12.97
C ALA A 245 5.38 3.20 12.69
N LEU A 246 5.01 2.75 11.49
CA LEU A 246 5.06 1.32 11.15
C LEU A 246 6.49 0.74 11.18
N LYS A 247 7.51 1.49 10.78
CA LYS A 247 8.91 1.05 10.85
C LYS A 247 9.33 0.85 12.30
N LEU A 248 9.00 1.80 13.17
CA LEU A 248 9.25 1.70 14.60
C LEU A 248 8.48 0.51 15.21
N TRP A 249 7.21 0.36 14.87
CA TRP A 249 6.40 -0.76 15.36
C TRP A 249 6.96 -2.11 14.90
N LYS A 250 7.54 -2.18 13.69
CA LYS A 250 8.23 -3.38 13.21
C LYS A 250 9.44 -3.74 14.06
N SER A 251 10.19 -2.76 14.60
CA SER A 251 11.38 -3.04 15.41
C SER A 251 11.06 -3.44 16.85
N ILE A 252 9.91 -3.01 17.39
CA ILE A 252 9.51 -3.30 18.78
C ILE A 252 8.56 -4.50 18.90
N MET A 253 7.80 -4.83 17.84
CA MET A 253 6.89 -5.97 17.84
C MET A 253 7.62 -7.25 17.41
N SER A 254 7.16 -8.39 17.94
CA SER A 254 7.58 -9.67 17.38
C SER A 254 7.17 -9.79 15.91
N GLY A 255 7.97 -10.51 15.11
CA GLY A 255 7.72 -10.66 13.67
C GLY A 255 6.32 -11.20 13.35
N GLY A 256 5.78 -12.08 14.19
CA GLY A 256 4.42 -12.62 14.06
C GLY A 256 3.34 -11.56 14.27
N VAL A 257 3.45 -10.75 15.33
CA VAL A 257 2.51 -9.67 15.64
C VAL A 257 2.52 -8.61 14.54
N TYR A 258 3.70 -8.16 14.11
CA TYR A 258 3.81 -7.17 13.04
C TYR A 258 3.23 -7.71 11.72
N SER A 259 3.51 -8.97 11.39
CA SER A 259 2.94 -9.61 10.20
C SER A 259 1.41 -9.66 10.25
N LEU A 260 0.85 -10.00 11.41
CA LEU A 260 -0.60 -10.02 11.63
C LEU A 260 -1.22 -8.62 11.56
N LEU A 261 -0.58 -7.60 12.14
CA LEU A 261 -1.02 -6.20 12.05
C LEU A 261 -1.15 -5.77 10.59
N VAL A 262 -0.08 -5.94 9.80
CA VAL A 262 -0.06 -5.55 8.38
C VAL A 262 -1.13 -6.33 7.59
N ARG A 263 -1.35 -7.61 7.92
CA ARG A 263 -2.43 -8.42 7.30
C ARG A 263 -3.82 -7.94 7.69
N ARG A 264 -4.06 -7.54 8.95
CA ARG A 264 -5.36 -7.02 9.39
C ARG A 264 -5.67 -5.66 8.76
N LEU A 265 -4.66 -4.80 8.65
CA LEU A 265 -4.77 -3.52 7.94
C LEU A 265 -5.04 -3.73 6.46
N SER A 266 -4.31 -4.64 5.79
CA SER A 266 -4.56 -4.94 4.37
C SER A 266 -5.96 -5.50 4.15
N LEU A 267 -6.38 -6.42 5.01
CA LEU A 267 -7.68 -7.05 4.96
C LEU A 267 -8.83 -6.04 5.12
N GLY A 268 -8.71 -5.09 6.05
CA GLY A 268 -9.73 -4.08 6.25
C GLY A 268 -9.88 -3.13 5.06
N LEU A 269 -8.76 -2.81 4.40
CA LEU A 269 -8.77 -2.00 3.20
C LEU A 269 -9.40 -2.74 2.00
N VAL A 270 -9.12 -4.05 1.83
CA VAL A 270 -9.60 -4.85 0.68
C VAL A 270 -11.05 -5.35 0.86
N ARG A 271 -11.44 -5.83 2.05
CA ARG A 271 -12.81 -6.33 2.31
C ARG A 271 -13.86 -5.25 2.13
N ALA A 272 -13.52 -4.01 2.47
CA ALA A 272 -14.40 -2.88 2.27
C ALA A 272 -14.58 -2.52 0.78
N GLU A 273 -13.66 -2.91 -0.10
CA GLU A 273 -13.87 -2.81 -1.55
C GLU A 273 -14.78 -3.92 -2.07
N ARG A 274 -14.63 -5.13 -1.53
CA ARG A 274 -15.51 -6.26 -1.87
C ARG A 274 -16.94 -6.01 -1.48
N ALA A 275 -17.18 -5.55 -0.26
CA ALA A 275 -18.53 -5.28 0.18
C ALA A 275 -19.17 -4.14 -0.65
N ALA A 276 -18.37 -3.19 -1.15
CA ALA A 276 -18.82 -2.23 -2.16
C ALA A 276 -19.10 -2.91 -3.52
N SER A 277 -18.28 -3.88 -3.95
CA SER A 277 -18.44 -4.58 -5.23
C SER A 277 -19.41 -5.78 -5.22
N SER A 278 -19.80 -6.31 -4.06
CA SER A 278 -20.51 -7.60 -3.89
C SER A 278 -22.03 -7.46 -3.85
N HIS A 279 -22.56 -6.23 -3.79
CA HIS A 279 -23.98 -5.96 -4.07
C HIS A 279 -24.25 -5.78 -5.58
N LYS A 280 -23.42 -6.41 -6.42
CA LYS A 280 -23.58 -6.49 -7.88
C LYS A 280 -24.73 -7.40 -8.26
#